data_AF-A0A3D1RFC4-F1
#
_entry.id   AF-A0A3D1RFC4-F1
#
_cell.length_a   1.000
_cell.length_b   1.000
_cell.length_c   1.000
_cell.angle_alpha   90.00
_cell.angle_beta   90.00
_cell.angle_gamma   90.00
#
_symmetry.space_group_name_H-M   'P 1'
#
loop_
_entity.id
_entity.type
_entity.pdbx_description
1 polymer ?
#
loop_
_entity_poly.entity_id
_entity_poly.type
_entity_poly.pdbx_seq_one_letter_code
_entity_poly.pdbx_strand_id
1 'polypeptide(L)'
;MNEISKGIFDTIYLKSSKIWFLDSMVIYELKVVEQPPDGQEQVGYTYPVFKYTFHDLRTMRCQDYFSFTDTASVQCNYQLTNTETVLYRFWKYEPPFEEMYFDLGDTMIGNRKVKMIEKRKAIFSIDNYNIAGKDYTEHNNGYREILYIECGVPDNIFHINYKAEQRYPNCKVVRRDGCDLQNNSRRCTENMIITSKLTENERAVFKQWSENARTTKVPAIKYTESFQRCGPEQSPLYPKDF
;
A
#
# COMPACT_ATOMS: atom_id res chain seq x y z
N MET A 1 -17.80 31.25 -24.50
CA MET A 1 -18.10 30.40 -23.33
C MET A 1 -17.37 29.08 -23.53
N ASN A 2 -16.22 28.92 -22.90
CA ASN A 2 -15.53 27.64 -22.78
C ASN A 2 -15.27 27.43 -21.29
N GLU A 3 -15.90 26.39 -20.74
CA GLU A 3 -15.74 25.97 -19.35
C GLU A 3 -14.30 25.51 -19.12
N ILE A 4 -13.55 26.31 -18.37
CA ILE A 4 -12.33 25.87 -17.69
C ILE A 4 -12.77 25.52 -16.28
N SER A 5 -12.99 24.24 -15.99
CA SER A 5 -12.80 23.70 -14.65
C SER A 5 -12.70 22.18 -14.71
N LYS A 6 -11.51 21.65 -14.40
CA LYS A 6 -11.29 20.30 -13.85
C LYS A 6 -9.82 20.13 -13.45
N GLY A 7 -9.58 20.17 -12.14
CA GLY A 7 -8.44 19.56 -11.44
C GLY A 7 -7.23 20.46 -11.17
N ILE A 8 -7.05 20.89 -9.91
CA ILE A 8 -5.91 21.72 -9.43
C ILE A 8 -4.75 20.85 -8.89
N PHE A 9 -4.84 19.51 -8.95
CA PHE A 9 -3.85 18.59 -8.36
C PHE A 9 -3.47 17.43 -9.29
N ASP A 10 -2.17 17.15 -9.41
CA ASP A 10 -1.70 15.88 -9.98
C ASP A 10 -1.83 14.82 -8.89
N THR A 11 -2.89 14.00 -8.96
CA THR A 11 -3.14 12.98 -7.94
C THR A 11 -2.02 11.93 -7.97
N ILE A 12 -1.19 11.95 -6.93
CA ILE A 12 -0.15 10.96 -6.73
C ILE A 12 -0.64 9.99 -5.65
N TYR A 13 -1.03 8.76 -6.04
CA TYR A 13 -1.45 7.73 -5.08
C TYR A 13 -0.29 7.31 -4.16
N LEU A 14 -0.12 8.02 -3.04
CA LEU A 14 0.69 7.54 -1.92
C LEU A 14 -0.20 6.78 -0.96
N LYS A 15 0.13 5.51 -0.72
CA LYS A 15 -0.55 4.73 0.31
C LYS A 15 0.21 4.94 1.62
N SER A 16 -0.39 5.63 2.58
CA SER A 16 0.00 5.54 4.00
C SER A 16 -0.95 4.56 4.68
N SER A 17 -0.42 3.64 5.49
CA SER A 17 -1.24 2.66 6.20
C SER A 17 -0.94 2.52 7.68
N LYS A 18 -2.02 2.51 8.47
CA LYS A 18 -2.06 1.95 9.81
C LYS A 18 -2.60 0.53 9.70
N ILE A 19 -1.96 -0.40 10.42
CA ILE A 19 -2.31 -1.81 10.38
C ILE A 19 -2.68 -2.27 11.77
N TRP A 20 -3.81 -2.98 11.85
CA TRP A 20 -4.15 -3.78 13.01
C TRP A 20 -4.09 -5.25 12.63
N PHE A 21 -3.66 -6.08 13.58
CA PHE A 21 -3.51 -7.51 13.38
C PHE A 21 -4.05 -8.30 14.57
N LEU A 22 -4.83 -9.34 14.27
CA LEU A 22 -5.31 -10.31 15.24
C LEU A 22 -5.33 -11.70 14.59
N ASP A 23 -4.52 -12.62 15.09
CA ASP A 23 -4.40 -14.01 14.62
C ASP A 23 -4.07 -14.16 13.13
N SER A 24 -5.09 -14.25 12.27
CA SER A 24 -4.96 -14.35 10.81
C SER A 24 -5.76 -13.27 10.08
N MET A 25 -6.10 -12.20 10.78
CA MET A 25 -6.93 -11.11 10.29
C MET A 25 -6.14 -9.82 10.35
N VAL A 26 -6.22 -9.05 9.28
CA VAL A 26 -5.56 -7.75 9.15
C VAL A 26 -6.59 -6.70 8.82
N ILE A 27 -6.48 -5.52 9.42
CA ILE A 27 -7.19 -4.33 8.96
C ILE A 27 -6.15 -3.30 8.50
N TYR A 28 -6.36 -2.74 7.31
CA TYR A 28 -5.57 -1.63 6.78
C TYR A 28 -6.41 -0.36 6.83
N GLU A 29 -5.88 0.71 7.40
CA GLU A 29 -6.30 2.08 7.09
C GLU A 29 -5.60 2.50 5.81
N LEU A 30 -6.35 2.97 4.81
CA LEU A 30 -5.80 3.39 3.53
C LEU A 30 -6.00 4.89 3.35
N LYS A 31 -4.88 5.59 3.16
CA LYS A 31 -4.84 7.02 2.85
C LYS A 31 -4.44 7.24 1.40
N VAL A 32 -4.93 8.34 0.83
CA VAL A 32 -4.40 8.94 -0.41
C VAL A 32 -3.52 10.10 -0.01
N VAL A 33 -2.60 10.49 -0.89
CA VAL A 33 -1.94 11.79 -0.78
C VAL A 33 -2.17 12.58 -2.04
N GLU A 34 -2.42 13.86 -1.85
CA GLU A 34 -2.58 14.80 -2.96
C GLU A 34 -1.34 15.69 -2.99
N GLN A 35 -0.78 15.90 -4.18
CA GLN A 35 0.31 16.85 -4.40
C GLN A 35 -0.17 17.92 -5.40
N PRO A 36 0.16 19.19 -5.18
CA PRO A 36 -0.04 20.21 -6.21
C PRO A 36 0.82 19.89 -7.45
N PRO A 37 0.44 20.38 -8.64
CA PRO A 37 1.21 20.22 -9.86
C PRO A 37 2.62 20.79 -9.70
N ASP A 38 3.59 20.18 -10.39
CA ASP A 38 4.99 20.62 -10.38
C ASP A 38 5.08 22.14 -10.65
N GLY A 39 5.69 22.89 -9.73
CA GLY A 39 5.93 24.33 -9.87
C GLY A 39 4.93 25.26 -9.17
N GLN A 40 3.92 24.73 -8.46
CA GLN A 40 3.06 25.54 -7.59
C GLN A 40 3.43 25.37 -6.11
N GLU A 41 3.87 26.46 -5.46
CA GLU A 41 3.97 26.57 -4.00
C GLU A 41 2.56 26.68 -3.40
N GLN A 42 1.75 25.63 -3.50
CA GLN A 42 0.55 25.50 -2.68
C GLN A 42 0.76 24.46 -1.58
N VAL A 43 0.36 24.87 -0.39
CA VAL A 43 0.74 24.30 0.89
C VAL A 43 -0.03 23.00 1.14
N GLY A 44 0.71 21.91 1.37
CA GLY A 44 0.26 20.79 2.21
C GLY A 44 0.07 19.46 1.49
N TYR A 45 0.75 18.42 2.00
CA TYR A 45 0.34 17.04 1.76
C TYR A 45 -0.89 16.76 2.62
N THR A 46 -2.05 16.51 2.02
CA THR A 46 -3.20 15.94 2.74
C THR A 46 -3.07 14.43 2.72
N TYR A 47 -3.40 13.77 3.84
CA TYR A 47 -3.43 12.30 3.92
C TYR A 47 -4.85 11.81 4.29
N PRO A 48 -5.89 12.14 3.49
CA PRO A 48 -7.24 11.72 3.83
C PRO A 48 -7.31 10.20 3.84
N VAL A 49 -7.79 9.64 4.95
CA VAL A 49 -8.24 8.25 4.97
C VAL A 49 -9.40 8.17 4.02
N PHE A 50 -9.33 7.28 3.04
CA PHE A 50 -10.46 7.07 2.14
C PHE A 50 -11.16 5.74 2.42
N LYS A 51 -10.48 4.73 2.97
CA LYS A 51 -11.14 3.50 3.37
C LYS A 51 -10.35 2.69 4.37
N TYR A 52 -11.02 1.68 4.90
CA TYR A 52 -10.43 0.59 5.65
C TYR A 52 -10.67 -0.71 4.89
N THR A 53 -9.69 -1.61 4.91
CA THR A 53 -9.81 -2.93 4.30
C THR A 53 -9.57 -4.00 5.35
N PHE A 54 -10.57 -4.84 5.59
CA PHE A 54 -10.42 -6.11 6.31
C PHE A 54 -9.85 -7.17 5.37
N HIS A 55 -8.92 -7.99 5.84
CA HIS A 55 -8.32 -9.10 5.10
C HIS A 55 -8.17 -10.32 6.00
N ASP A 56 -8.92 -11.37 5.69
CA ASP A 56 -8.74 -12.70 6.27
C ASP A 56 -7.67 -13.46 5.49
N LEU A 57 -6.48 -13.61 6.08
CA LEU A 57 -5.32 -14.25 5.46
C LEU A 57 -5.52 -15.75 5.20
N ARG A 58 -6.50 -16.41 5.84
CA ARG A 58 -6.77 -17.85 5.61
C ARG A 58 -7.57 -18.06 4.34
N THR A 59 -8.53 -17.18 4.07
CA THR A 59 -9.44 -17.29 2.92
C THR A 59 -9.05 -16.38 1.77
N MET A 60 -8.11 -15.45 2.00
CA MET A 60 -7.74 -14.36 1.10
C MET A 60 -8.93 -13.43 0.78
N ARG A 61 -10.01 -13.51 1.56
CA ARG A 61 -11.18 -12.65 1.42
C ARG A 61 -10.87 -11.28 2.00
N CYS A 62 -11.27 -10.26 1.27
CA CYS A 62 -11.17 -8.87 1.66
C CYS A 62 -12.53 -8.19 1.61
N GLN A 63 -12.72 -7.25 2.52
CA GLN A 63 -13.89 -6.38 2.56
C GLN A 63 -13.46 -4.94 2.80
N ASP A 64 -14.04 -4.01 2.06
CA ASP A 64 -13.77 -2.57 2.22
C ASP A 64 -14.90 -1.90 3.01
N TYR A 65 -14.51 -0.93 3.84
CA TYR A 65 -15.36 -0.16 4.74
C TYR A 65 -14.99 1.32 4.67
N PHE A 66 -15.97 2.22 4.82
CA PHE A 66 -15.74 3.67 4.86
C PHE A 66 -15.78 4.26 6.28
N SER A 67 -15.82 3.43 7.31
CA SER A 67 -15.68 3.84 8.71
C SER A 67 -15.03 2.73 9.51
N PHE A 68 -14.22 3.08 10.51
CA PHE A 68 -13.59 2.11 11.40
C PHE A 68 -14.46 1.91 12.64
N THR A 69 -15.61 1.25 12.44
CA THR A 69 -16.57 0.92 13.50
C THR A 69 -17.07 -0.51 13.32
N ASP A 70 -17.52 -1.14 14.40
CA ASP A 70 -18.17 -2.45 14.36
C ASP A 70 -19.52 -2.39 13.64
N THR A 71 -20.19 -1.24 13.63
CA THR A 71 -21.44 -1.01 12.89
C THR A 71 -21.27 -0.69 11.40
N ALA A 72 -20.03 -0.65 10.89
CA ALA A 72 -19.76 -0.27 9.50
C ALA A 72 -20.34 -1.30 8.50
N SER A 73 -21.02 -0.81 7.47
CA SER A 73 -21.51 -1.65 6.38
C SER A 73 -20.40 -2.01 5.39
N VAL A 74 -20.38 -3.27 4.95
CA VAL A 74 -19.49 -3.74 3.87
C VAL A 74 -19.81 -2.99 2.58
N GLN A 75 -18.80 -2.38 1.96
CA GLN A 75 -18.93 -1.63 0.70
C GLN A 75 -18.54 -2.48 -0.50
N CYS A 76 -17.36 -3.12 -0.42
CA CYS A 76 -16.88 -4.06 -1.41
C CYS A 76 -16.51 -5.38 -0.73
N ASN A 77 -16.65 -6.47 -1.47
CA ASN A 77 -16.27 -7.82 -1.08
C ASN A 77 -15.52 -8.46 -2.25
N TYR A 78 -14.31 -8.96 -2.01
CA TYR A 78 -13.48 -9.55 -3.06
C TYR A 78 -12.54 -10.59 -2.47
N GLN A 79 -11.92 -11.41 -3.32
CA GLN A 79 -10.93 -12.40 -2.92
C GLN A 79 -9.66 -12.17 -3.72
N LEU A 80 -8.53 -12.04 -3.03
CA LEU A 80 -7.23 -11.84 -3.67
C LEU A 80 -6.72 -13.16 -4.25
N THR A 81 -6.17 -13.07 -5.46
CA THR A 81 -5.32 -14.13 -6.02
C THR A 81 -3.92 -14.07 -5.43
N ASN A 82 -3.12 -15.11 -5.66
CA ASN A 82 -1.70 -15.18 -5.28
C ASN A 82 -0.80 -14.13 -5.97
N THR A 83 -1.32 -13.34 -6.90
CA THR A 83 -0.57 -12.26 -7.58
C THR A 83 -0.98 -10.86 -7.09
N GLU A 84 -2.11 -10.75 -6.40
CA GLU A 84 -2.73 -9.48 -6.01
C GLU A 84 -2.50 -9.20 -4.53
N THR A 85 -2.21 -7.94 -4.18
CA THR A 85 -2.04 -7.51 -2.79
C THR A 85 -2.70 -6.16 -2.57
N VAL A 86 -3.32 -5.99 -1.40
CA VAL A 86 -3.85 -4.68 -0.96
C VAL A 86 -2.69 -3.72 -0.67
N LEU A 87 -1.73 -4.18 0.13
CA LEU A 87 -0.53 -3.44 0.57
C LEU A 87 0.68 -4.35 0.77
N TYR A 88 0.51 -5.44 1.53
CA TYR A 88 1.57 -6.36 1.88
C TYR A 88 1.39 -7.70 1.19
N ARG A 89 2.49 -8.25 0.69
CA ARG A 89 2.52 -9.64 0.23
C ARG A 89 2.84 -10.51 1.44
N PHE A 90 1.90 -11.40 1.78
CA PHE A 90 2.09 -12.42 2.82
C PHE A 90 2.64 -13.74 2.25
N TRP A 91 2.82 -13.81 0.93
CA TRP A 91 3.36 -14.96 0.22
C TRP A 91 4.75 -14.64 -0.34
N LYS A 92 5.60 -15.67 -0.37
CA LYS A 92 6.94 -15.64 -0.96
C LYS A 92 6.84 -15.69 -2.49
N TYR A 93 6.34 -14.63 -3.12
CA TYR A 93 6.54 -14.45 -4.56
C TYR A 93 7.70 -13.48 -4.78
N GLU A 94 8.81 -14.03 -5.26
CA GLU A 94 9.96 -13.25 -5.69
C GLU A 94 9.95 -13.15 -7.21
N PRO A 95 9.70 -11.96 -7.77
CA PRO A 95 9.87 -11.81 -9.20
C PRO A 95 11.36 -12.03 -9.57
N PRO A 96 11.64 -12.63 -10.73
CA PRO A 96 12.98 -13.09 -11.13
C PRO A 96 13.87 -11.95 -11.65
N PHE A 97 13.86 -10.81 -10.98
CA PHE A 97 14.68 -9.66 -11.35
C PHE A 97 15.90 -9.55 -10.45
N GLU A 98 17.04 -9.19 -11.05
CA GLU A 98 18.22 -8.77 -10.30
C GLU A 98 17.99 -7.37 -9.72
N GLU A 99 18.28 -7.24 -8.43
CA GLU A 99 18.09 -6.01 -7.67
C GLU A 99 19.44 -5.58 -7.09
N MET A 100 19.83 -4.34 -7.36
CA MET A 100 21.04 -3.74 -6.79
C MET A 100 20.68 -2.88 -5.60
N TYR A 101 21.49 -2.92 -4.55
CA TYR A 101 21.30 -2.19 -3.31
C TYR A 101 22.52 -1.32 -3.00
N PHE A 102 22.28 -0.07 -2.64
CA PHE A 102 23.31 0.91 -2.29
C PHE A 102 22.98 1.52 -0.94
N ASP A 103 23.90 1.44 0.03
CA ASP A 103 23.72 2.07 1.34
C ASP A 103 23.83 3.60 1.20
N LEU A 104 22.83 4.32 1.70
CA LEU A 104 22.79 5.80 1.69
C LEU A 104 23.09 6.43 3.06
N GLY A 105 23.37 5.61 4.07
CA GLY A 105 23.63 6.06 5.44
C GLY A 105 22.38 6.04 6.33
N ASP A 106 22.54 6.56 7.55
CA ASP A 106 21.47 6.62 8.56
C ASP A 106 20.72 7.97 8.46
N THR A 107 19.43 7.98 8.80
CA THR A 107 18.59 9.20 8.93
C THR A 107 17.62 9.07 10.12
N MET A 108 16.82 10.11 10.34
CA MET A 108 15.76 10.15 11.35
C MET A 108 14.38 10.29 10.69
N ILE A 109 13.42 9.46 11.09
CA ILE A 109 11.99 9.64 10.75
C ILE A 109 11.21 9.83 12.05
N GLY A 110 10.74 11.05 12.29
CA GLY A 110 10.27 11.46 13.61
C GLY A 110 11.40 11.30 14.63
N ASN A 111 11.16 10.53 15.70
CA ASN A 111 12.16 10.24 16.73
C ASN A 111 12.84 8.87 16.57
N ARG A 112 12.74 8.24 15.39
CA ARG A 112 13.32 6.90 15.12
C ARG A 112 14.53 7.00 14.21
N LYS A 113 15.62 6.33 14.60
CA LYS A 113 16.82 6.19 13.77
C LYS A 113 16.62 5.05 12.78
N VAL A 114 16.78 5.34 11.49
CA VAL A 114 16.58 4.37 10.39
C VAL A 114 17.75 4.39 9.41
N LYS A 115 18.06 3.25 8.80
CA LYS A 115 19.02 3.11 7.69
C LYS A 115 18.33 3.36 6.37
N MET A 116 18.94 4.12 5.47
CA MET A 116 18.43 4.32 4.11
C MET A 116 19.22 3.47 3.12
N ILE A 117 18.48 2.79 2.24
CA ILE A 117 19.04 1.93 1.19
C ILE A 117 18.37 2.25 -0.12
N GLU A 118 19.16 2.59 -1.13
CA GLU A 118 18.67 2.70 -2.48
C GLU A 118 18.64 1.33 -3.14
N LYS A 119 17.46 0.94 -3.62
CA LYS A 119 17.23 -0.19 -4.48
C LYS A 119 17.05 0.29 -5.93
N ARG A 120 17.80 -0.33 -6.84
CA ARG A 120 17.63 -0.19 -8.28
C ARG A 120 17.29 -1.55 -8.87
N LYS A 121 16.29 -1.59 -9.74
CA LYS A 121 16.03 -2.80 -10.54
C LYS A 121 16.89 -2.73 -11.79
N ALA A 122 17.80 -3.69 -11.96
CA ALA A 122 18.37 -3.93 -13.28
C ALA A 122 17.34 -4.78 -14.04
N ILE A 123 16.61 -4.16 -14.96
CA ILE A 123 15.98 -4.95 -16.02
C ILE A 123 17.14 -5.28 -16.95
N PHE A 124 17.87 -6.37 -16.66
CA PHE A 124 18.71 -6.96 -17.69
C PHE A 124 17.76 -7.31 -18.83
N SER A 125 17.94 -6.66 -19.97
CA SER A 125 17.31 -7.05 -21.22
C SER A 125 17.75 -8.48 -21.51
N ILE A 126 16.94 -9.44 -21.09
CA ILE A 126 16.92 -10.75 -21.72
C ILE A 126 15.68 -10.66 -22.60
N ASP A 127 15.92 -10.58 -23.90
CA ASP A 127 14.90 -10.66 -24.92
C ASP A 127 13.83 -11.68 -24.51
N ASN A 128 12.59 -11.20 -24.31
CA ASN A 128 11.38 -11.98 -24.12
C ASN A 128 11.26 -12.82 -22.84
N TYR A 129 11.02 -12.17 -21.69
CA TYR A 129 10.31 -12.84 -20.60
C TYR A 129 8.79 -12.84 -20.87
N ASN A 130 8.29 -13.95 -21.42
CA ASN A 130 6.87 -14.16 -21.64
C ASN A 130 6.22 -14.67 -20.34
N ILE A 131 5.81 -13.76 -19.46
CA ILE A 131 5.02 -14.13 -18.27
C ILE A 131 3.54 -14.20 -18.71
N ALA A 132 3.01 -15.42 -18.77
CA ALA A 132 1.60 -15.70 -18.99
C ALA A 132 1.01 -15.13 -20.32
N GLY A 133 1.78 -15.18 -21.41
CA GLY A 133 1.29 -14.80 -22.74
C GLY A 133 1.12 -13.29 -22.94
N LYS A 134 1.76 -12.47 -22.11
CA LYS A 134 1.80 -11.02 -22.26
C LYS A 134 3.20 -10.59 -22.68
N ASP A 135 3.30 -10.03 -23.88
CA ASP A 135 4.50 -9.35 -24.32
C ASP A 135 4.67 -8.06 -23.50
N TYR A 136 5.76 -8.00 -22.74
CA TYR A 136 6.18 -6.78 -22.06
C TYR A 136 7.13 -6.03 -22.99
N THR A 137 6.59 -5.15 -23.83
CA THR A 137 7.40 -4.21 -24.61
C THR A 137 8.01 -3.14 -23.70
N GLU A 138 9.28 -2.89 -23.97
CA GLU A 138 10.23 -2.09 -23.20
C GLU A 138 9.78 -0.67 -22.89
N HIS A 139 9.97 -0.27 -21.64
CA HIS A 139 10.38 1.10 -21.33
C HIS A 139 11.53 1.05 -20.33
N ASN A 140 12.73 1.40 -20.80
CA ASN A 140 14.00 1.41 -20.09
C ASN A 140 14.09 2.58 -19.09
N ASN A 141 13.13 2.68 -18.17
CA ASN A 141 13.10 3.75 -17.19
C ASN A 141 13.44 3.18 -15.82
N GLY A 142 14.68 3.42 -15.38
CA GLY A 142 15.23 2.90 -14.15
C GLY A 142 14.30 3.13 -12.95
N TYR A 143 13.71 2.05 -12.45
CA TYR A 143 12.92 2.10 -11.24
C TYR A 143 13.85 2.31 -10.04
N ARG A 144 13.73 3.47 -9.38
CA ARG A 144 14.49 3.83 -8.18
C ARG A 144 13.58 3.79 -6.96
N GLU A 145 14.04 3.12 -5.92
CA GLU A 145 13.31 2.93 -4.67
C GLU A 145 14.26 3.19 -3.49
N ILE A 146 13.87 4.01 -2.52
CA ILE A 146 14.57 4.20 -1.25
C ILE A 146 13.83 3.40 -0.18
N LEU A 147 14.55 2.51 0.49
CA LEU A 147 14.06 1.70 1.60
C LEU A 147 14.58 2.30 2.90
N TYR A 148 13.71 2.40 3.89
CA TYR A 148 14.07 2.81 5.24
C TYR A 148 13.95 1.60 6.14
N ILE A 149 15.04 1.28 6.84
CA ILE A 149 15.22 0.04 7.57
C ILE A 149 15.47 0.33 9.04
N GLU A 150 14.71 -0.33 9.91
CA GLU A 150 14.87 -0.26 11.36
C GLU A 150 15.35 -1.62 11.88
N CYS A 151 16.40 -1.62 12.70
CA CYS A 151 17.00 -2.84 13.24
C CYS A 151 16.60 -3.06 14.70
N GLY A 152 16.56 -4.32 15.13
CA GLY A 152 16.09 -4.68 16.48
C GLY A 152 14.56 -4.69 16.62
N VAL A 153 13.84 -4.61 15.50
CA VAL A 153 12.38 -4.80 15.46
C VAL A 153 12.08 -6.29 15.57
N PRO A 154 11.11 -6.73 16.40
CA PRO A 154 10.68 -8.11 16.44
C PRO A 154 10.26 -8.62 15.05
N ASP A 155 10.66 -9.84 14.74
CA ASP A 155 10.24 -10.48 13.49
C ASP A 155 8.72 -10.62 13.44
N ASN A 156 8.15 -10.42 12.26
CA ASN A 156 6.72 -10.42 12.03
C ASN A 156 6.43 -10.73 10.55
N ILE A 157 5.19 -11.13 10.27
CA ILE A 157 4.74 -11.60 8.95
C ILE A 157 4.58 -10.48 7.91
N PHE A 158 4.74 -9.22 8.29
CA PHE A 158 4.58 -8.07 7.39
C PHE A 158 5.93 -7.69 6.79
N HIS A 159 6.16 -8.12 5.55
CA HIS A 159 7.38 -7.84 4.81
C HIS A 159 7.11 -6.79 3.72
N ILE A 160 7.73 -5.61 3.82
CA ILE A 160 7.62 -4.58 2.76
C ILE A 160 8.54 -4.94 1.59
N ASN A 161 9.76 -5.42 1.89
CA ASN A 161 10.73 -5.84 0.89
C ASN A 161 11.58 -6.99 1.45
N TYR A 162 11.13 -8.21 1.17
CA TYR A 162 11.71 -9.44 1.72
C TYR A 162 13.20 -9.60 1.39
N LYS A 163 13.62 -9.29 0.15
CA LYS A 163 15.03 -9.38 -0.27
C LYS A 163 15.93 -8.41 0.50
N ALA A 164 15.46 -7.19 0.76
CA ALA A 164 16.19 -6.25 1.61
C ALA A 164 16.27 -6.76 3.06
N GLU A 165 15.18 -7.29 3.61
CA GLU A 165 15.16 -7.86 4.97
C GLU A 165 16.08 -9.09 5.11
N GLN A 166 16.23 -9.91 4.07
CA GLN A 166 17.20 -11.01 4.04
C GLN A 166 18.65 -10.51 4.04
N ARG A 167 18.93 -9.41 3.32
CA ARG A 167 20.27 -8.81 3.24
C ARG A 167 20.70 -8.15 4.55
N TYR A 168 19.74 -7.59 5.30
CA TYR A 168 19.97 -6.92 6.58
C TYR A 168 19.28 -7.72 7.71
N PRO A 169 19.90 -8.82 8.17
CA PRO A 169 19.29 -9.67 9.19
C PRO A 169 19.04 -8.89 10.48
N ASN A 170 17.95 -9.22 11.17
CA ASN A 170 17.44 -8.50 12.35
C ASN A 170 16.95 -7.07 12.07
N CYS A 171 16.72 -6.72 10.81
CA CYS A 171 16.14 -5.44 10.43
C CYS A 171 14.87 -5.63 9.61
N LYS A 172 13.95 -4.68 9.74
CA LYS A 172 12.69 -4.61 9.00
C LYS A 172 12.67 -3.35 8.16
N VAL A 173 12.18 -3.47 6.94
CA VAL A 173 11.85 -2.31 6.12
C VAL A 173 10.58 -1.72 6.71
N VAL A 174 10.65 -0.46 7.13
CA VAL A 174 9.57 0.27 7.81
C VAL A 174 8.97 1.38 6.94
N ARG A 175 9.61 1.69 5.80
CA ARG A 175 9.09 2.61 4.78
C ARG A 175 9.78 2.36 3.45
N ARG A 176 9.08 2.66 2.36
CA ARG A 176 9.55 2.55 0.99
C ARG A 176 9.12 3.77 0.18
N ASP A 177 10.06 4.48 -0.39
CA ASP A 177 9.79 5.59 -1.30
C ASP A 177 10.22 5.18 -2.71
N GLY A 178 9.27 4.85 -3.58
CA GLY A 178 9.54 4.53 -4.99
C GLY A 178 9.14 5.67 -5.91
N CYS A 179 10.01 6.09 -6.82
CA CYS A 179 9.65 7.00 -7.89
C CYS A 179 9.72 6.25 -9.22
N ASP A 180 8.59 6.15 -9.91
CA ASP A 180 8.63 5.74 -11.31
C ASP A 180 9.15 6.95 -12.10
N LEU A 181 10.23 6.78 -12.86
CA LEU A 181 10.80 7.85 -13.67
C LEU A 181 10.01 8.06 -14.98
N GLN A 182 8.87 7.39 -15.16
CA GLN A 182 7.88 7.76 -16.16
C GLN A 182 7.00 8.92 -15.67
N ASN A 183 7.00 10.02 -16.42
CA ASN A 183 6.08 11.15 -16.28
C ASN A 183 6.08 11.85 -14.91
N ASN A 184 7.25 12.04 -14.26
CA ASN A 184 7.40 12.75 -12.98
C ASN A 184 6.50 12.22 -11.82
N SER A 185 5.91 11.02 -11.92
CA SER A 185 4.97 10.52 -10.92
C SER A 185 5.68 9.93 -9.69
N ARG A 186 5.65 10.65 -8.56
CA ARG A 186 6.28 10.22 -7.30
C ARG A 186 5.41 9.26 -6.48
N ARG A 187 5.34 7.96 -6.79
CA ARG A 187 4.56 7.00 -5.96
C ARG A 187 5.27 6.54 -4.67
N CYS A 188 5.39 7.39 -3.66
CA CYS A 188 5.85 7.02 -2.30
C CYS A 188 4.83 6.10 -1.58
N THR A 189 5.29 5.14 -0.77
CA THR A 189 4.41 4.29 0.04
C THR A 189 4.90 4.29 1.49
N GLU A 190 4.08 4.80 2.39
CA GLU A 190 4.35 4.73 3.83
C GLU A 190 3.57 3.57 4.44
N ASN A 191 4.28 2.73 5.19
CA ASN A 191 3.75 1.46 5.62
C ASN A 191 4.17 1.29 7.09
N MET A 192 3.27 1.62 8.02
CA MET A 192 3.59 1.66 9.44
C MET A 192 2.78 0.61 10.21
N ILE A 193 3.47 -0.34 10.84
CA ILE A 193 2.84 -1.31 11.74
C ILE A 193 2.61 -0.60 13.08
N ILE A 194 1.38 -0.16 13.34
CA ILE A 194 1.04 0.56 14.58
C ILE A 194 0.27 -0.39 15.50
N THR A 195 1.01 -0.89 16.50
CA THR A 195 0.58 -1.58 17.73
C THR A 195 0.50 -3.11 17.71
N SER A 196 1.13 -3.71 18.72
CA SER A 196 1.04 -5.13 19.09
C SER A 196 -0.07 -5.42 20.11
N LYS A 197 -0.84 -4.40 20.54
CA LYS A 197 -1.95 -4.54 21.48
C LYS A 197 -3.15 -3.74 21.01
N LEU A 198 -4.19 -4.46 20.62
CA LEU A 198 -5.49 -3.88 20.30
C LEU A 198 -6.19 -3.34 21.55
N THR A 199 -6.95 -2.28 21.40
CA THR A 199 -7.95 -1.79 22.36
C THR A 199 -9.19 -2.69 22.34
N GLU A 200 -10.10 -2.51 23.30
CA GLU A 200 -11.39 -3.23 23.31
C GLU A 200 -12.26 -2.88 22.11
N ASN A 201 -12.30 -1.60 21.73
CA ASN A 201 -13.03 -1.13 20.55
C ASN A 201 -12.47 -1.76 19.27
N GLU A 202 -11.15 -1.79 19.10
CA GLU A 202 -10.53 -2.44 17.93
C GLU A 202 -10.85 -3.94 17.90
N ARG A 203 -10.82 -4.64 19.05
CA ARG A 203 -11.24 -6.05 19.12
C ARG A 203 -12.71 -6.26 18.72
N ALA A 204 -13.61 -5.36 19.10
CA ALA A 204 -15.01 -5.41 18.68
C ALA A 204 -15.16 -5.26 17.16
N VAL A 205 -14.40 -4.33 16.55
CA VAL A 205 -14.33 -4.17 15.09
C VAL A 205 -13.87 -5.48 14.42
N PHE A 206 -12.77 -6.08 14.90
CA PHE A 206 -12.29 -7.37 14.35
C PHE A 206 -13.35 -8.47 14.42
N LYS A 207 -14.02 -8.60 15.58
CA LYS A 207 -15.06 -9.61 15.78
C LYS A 207 -16.21 -9.42 14.78
N GLN A 208 -16.71 -8.19 14.65
CA GLN A 208 -17.85 -7.90 13.79
C GLN A 208 -17.50 -7.99 12.30
N TRP A 209 -16.32 -7.53 11.89
CA TRP A 209 -15.89 -7.62 10.49
C TRP A 209 -15.55 -9.06 10.09
N SER A 210 -15.05 -9.88 11.02
CA SER A 210 -14.90 -11.33 10.79
C SER A 210 -16.24 -12.02 10.58
N GLU A 211 -17.28 -11.62 11.32
CA GLU A 211 -18.65 -12.10 11.11
C GLU A 211 -19.20 -11.66 9.75
N ASN A 212 -19.05 -10.37 9.42
CA ASN A 212 -19.43 -9.83 8.11
C ASN A 212 -18.75 -10.60 6.95
N ALA A 213 -17.49 -11.02 7.10
CA ALA A 213 -16.79 -11.79 6.07
C ALA A 213 -17.41 -13.17 5.79
N ARG A 214 -18.15 -13.72 6.76
CA ARG A 214 -18.86 -15.00 6.64
C ARG A 214 -20.30 -14.83 6.16
N THR A 215 -20.98 -13.76 6.57
CA THR A 215 -22.43 -13.61 6.37
C THR A 215 -22.84 -12.48 5.42
N THR A 216 -21.88 -11.73 4.86
CA THR A 216 -22.19 -10.65 3.92
C THR A 216 -23.01 -11.14 2.73
N LYS A 217 -23.96 -10.32 2.31
CA LYS A 217 -24.72 -10.48 1.06
C LYS A 217 -24.16 -9.63 -0.09
N VAL A 218 -23.13 -8.83 0.17
CA VAL A 218 -22.46 -8.01 -0.85
C VAL A 218 -21.78 -8.95 -1.85
N PRO A 219 -22.14 -8.90 -3.14
CA PRO A 219 -21.57 -9.78 -4.15
C PRO A 219 -20.05 -9.66 -4.22
N ALA A 220 -19.37 -10.78 -4.45
CA ALA A 220 -17.94 -10.79 -4.69
C ALA A 220 -17.65 -10.12 -6.04
N ILE A 221 -16.75 -9.14 -6.05
CA ILE A 221 -16.24 -8.46 -7.24
C ILE A 221 -14.76 -8.81 -7.43
N LYS A 222 -14.20 -8.47 -8.60
CA LYS A 222 -12.74 -8.58 -8.80
C LYS A 222 -12.01 -7.53 -7.96
N TYR A 223 -10.80 -7.84 -7.52
CA TYR A 223 -9.98 -6.86 -6.81
C TYR A 223 -9.78 -5.58 -7.62
N THR A 224 -9.55 -5.69 -8.93
CA THR A 224 -9.42 -4.55 -9.84
C THR A 224 -10.68 -3.67 -9.91
N GLU A 225 -11.87 -4.26 -9.74
CA GLU A 225 -13.14 -3.53 -9.74
C GLU A 225 -13.36 -2.77 -8.43
N SER A 226 -12.72 -3.20 -7.33
CA SER A 226 -12.82 -2.53 -6.03
C SER A 226 -12.25 -1.10 -6.05
N PHE A 227 -11.28 -0.81 -6.92
CA PHE A 227 -10.71 0.53 -7.06
C PHE A 227 -11.68 1.55 -7.62
N GLN A 228 -12.64 1.11 -8.44
CA GLN A 228 -13.67 1.99 -9.03
C GLN A 228 -14.91 2.09 -8.16
N ARG A 229 -15.25 1.03 -7.42
CA ARG A 229 -16.48 1.00 -6.59
C ARG A 229 -16.24 1.49 -5.17
N CYS A 230 -15.04 1.26 -4.65
CA CYS A 230 -14.62 1.61 -3.30
C CYS A 230 -13.27 2.33 -3.34
N GLY A 231 -13.07 3.17 -4.35
CA GLY A 231 -11.92 4.05 -4.48
C GLY A 231 -12.08 5.35 -3.69
N PRO A 232 -11.08 6.24 -3.77
CA PRO A 232 -11.12 7.54 -3.11
C PRO A 232 -12.36 8.38 -3.50
N GLU A 233 -12.67 8.48 -4.79
CA GLU A 233 -13.80 9.27 -5.30
C GLU A 233 -15.18 8.81 -4.78
N GLN A 234 -15.31 7.54 -4.39
CA GLN A 234 -16.54 6.96 -3.87
C GLN A 234 -16.63 7.09 -2.34
N SER A 235 -15.52 7.40 -1.68
CA SER A 235 -15.48 7.45 -0.22
C SER A 235 -16.11 8.74 0.32
N PRO A 236 -16.99 8.66 1.33
CA PRO A 236 -17.45 9.83 2.08
C PRO A 236 -16.35 10.43 2.98
N LEU A 237 -15.28 9.69 3.24
CA LEU A 237 -14.13 10.20 3.99
C LEU A 237 -13.17 11.02 3.11
N TYR A 238 -13.27 10.86 1.79
CA TYR A 238 -12.46 11.60 0.85
C TYR A 238 -13.05 12.99 0.64
N PRO A 239 -12.28 14.07 0.86
CA PRO A 239 -12.75 15.43 0.61
C PRO A 239 -13.11 15.59 -0.87
N LYS A 240 -14.31 16.12 -1.15
CA LYS A 240 -14.77 16.35 -2.53
C LYS A 240 -14.51 17.76 -3.04
N ASP A 241 -14.13 18.66 -2.14
CA ASP A 241 -13.99 20.09 -2.40
C ASP A 241 -12.57 20.54 -2.03
N PHE A 242 -11.61 20.35 -2.95
CA PHE A 242 -10.30 21.00 -2.95
C PHE A 242 -9.92 21.43 -4.37
#